data_AF-A0A0C3LU41-F1
#
_entry.id   AF-A0A0C3LU41-F1
#
_cell.length_a   1.000
_cell.length_b   1.000
_cell.length_c   1.000
_cell.angle_alpha   90.00
_cell.angle_beta   90.00
_cell.angle_gamma   90.00
#
_symmetry.space_group_name_H-M   'P 1'
#
loop_
_entity.id
_entity.type
_entity.pdbx_description
1 polymer ?
#
loop_
_entity_poly.entity_id
_entity_poly.type
_entity_poly.pdbx_seq_one_letter_code
_entity_poly.pdbx_strand_id
1 'polypeptide(L)'
;MKSIALTSLILALFGARTAAIGSPVGFATGTTGGAGGVTVTPTTQAELITYLSDNTARTIILTKIFDFTSYYGTTSGQACKPWSCSPNPQMLLSTSVGGCENYTKYNVTYNTAGASKNLVVASNKTILGQGSNAGIKGIGLRMNGVTNIIIQSKKRSFIFTREGY
;
A
#
# COMPACT_ATOMS: atom_id res chain seq x y z
N MET A 1 -58.98 -4.32 -18.59
CA MET A 1 -57.59 -4.63 -18.21
C MET A 1 -56.74 -3.45 -18.62
N LYS A 2 -56.19 -2.68 -17.67
CA LYS A 2 -55.37 -1.48 -17.94
C LYS A 2 -53.92 -1.85 -17.65
N SER A 3 -53.10 -1.95 -18.70
CA SER A 3 -51.67 -2.25 -18.60
C SER A 3 -50.91 -1.01 -18.14
N ILE A 4 -50.20 -1.11 -17.02
CA ILE A 4 -49.27 -0.08 -16.53
C ILE A 4 -47.86 -0.58 -16.86
N ALA A 5 -47.19 0.09 -17.81
CA ALA A 5 -45.78 -0.13 -18.10
C ALA A 5 -44.94 0.78 -17.19
N LEU A 6 -44.16 0.17 -16.28
CA LEU A 6 -43.18 0.88 -15.46
C LEU A 6 -41.86 0.99 -16.24
N THR A 7 -41.53 2.17 -16.74
CA THR A 7 -40.23 2.46 -17.33
C THR A 7 -39.21 2.74 -16.23
N SER A 8 -38.22 1.86 -16.11
CA SER A 8 -37.07 2.00 -15.21
C SER A 8 -36.11 3.07 -15.73
N LEU A 9 -35.90 4.13 -14.94
CA LEU A 9 -34.89 5.15 -15.19
C LEU A 9 -33.58 4.74 -14.50
N ILE A 10 -32.64 4.18 -15.27
CA ILE A 10 -31.29 3.86 -14.79
C ILE A 10 -30.47 5.15 -14.79
N LEU A 11 -30.23 5.70 -13.61
CA LEU A 11 -29.34 6.86 -13.42
C LEU A 11 -27.88 6.36 -13.38
N ALA A 12 -27.19 6.43 -14.51
CA ALA A 12 -25.76 6.16 -14.56
C ALA A 12 -24.97 7.30 -13.89
N LEU A 13 -24.52 7.08 -12.65
CA LEU A 13 -23.53 7.96 -12.02
C LEU A 13 -22.19 7.81 -12.76
N PHE A 14 -21.89 8.76 -13.64
CA PHE A 14 -20.53 8.95 -14.14
C PHE A 14 -19.65 9.45 -13.00
N GLY A 15 -19.00 8.51 -12.31
CA GLY A 15 -17.99 8.83 -11.30
C GLY A 15 -16.89 9.69 -11.92
N ALA A 16 -16.58 10.82 -11.28
CA ALA A 16 -15.46 11.68 -11.67
C ALA A 16 -14.20 10.82 -11.80
N ARG A 17 -13.65 10.76 -13.02
CA ARG A 17 -12.41 10.04 -13.35
C ARG A 17 -11.28 10.70 -12.56
N THR A 18 -11.00 10.17 -11.37
CA THR A 18 -9.88 10.67 -10.56
C THR A 18 -8.62 10.05 -11.14
N ALA A 19 -8.13 10.63 -12.24
CA ALA A 19 -6.88 10.21 -12.86
C ALA A 19 -5.67 10.60 -12.00
N ALA A 20 -4.54 9.91 -12.24
CA ALA A 20 -3.24 10.39 -11.79
C ALA A 20 -3.02 11.83 -12.28
N ILE A 21 -2.33 12.64 -11.47
CA ILE A 21 -2.02 14.03 -11.80
C ILE A 21 -0.79 14.04 -12.71
N GLY A 22 -0.93 14.60 -13.90
CA GLY A 22 0.15 14.70 -14.88
C GLY A 22 0.48 13.37 -15.56
N SER A 23 1.52 13.39 -16.39
CA SER A 23 2.01 12.21 -17.12
C SER A 23 3.44 11.86 -16.69
N PRO A 24 3.78 10.57 -16.54
CA PRO A 24 5.14 10.14 -16.25
C PRO A 24 6.12 10.63 -17.32
N VAL A 25 7.31 11.06 -16.89
CA VAL A 25 8.41 11.52 -17.76
C VAL A 25 9.64 10.64 -17.56
N GLY A 26 10.63 10.74 -18.46
CA GLY A 26 11.87 9.95 -18.41
C GLY A 26 11.65 8.49 -18.82
N PHE A 27 12.37 7.55 -18.20
CA PHE A 27 12.31 6.13 -18.58
C PHE A 27 10.92 5.49 -18.43
N ALA A 28 10.07 6.03 -17.56
CA ALA A 28 8.71 5.53 -17.32
C ALA A 28 7.65 6.21 -18.19
N THR A 29 8.05 7.02 -19.20
CA THR A 29 7.14 7.67 -20.14
C THR A 29 6.21 6.65 -20.78
N GLY A 30 4.92 6.97 -20.88
CA GLY A 30 3.89 6.05 -21.40
C GLY A 30 3.25 5.14 -20.35
N THR A 31 3.71 5.17 -19.09
CA THR A 31 3.02 4.48 -18.00
C THR A 31 1.63 5.09 -17.78
N THR A 32 0.60 4.26 -17.79
CA THR A 32 -0.82 4.64 -17.64
C THR A 32 -1.43 4.19 -16.32
N GLY A 33 -0.79 3.25 -15.62
CA GLY A 33 -1.28 2.67 -14.38
C GLY A 33 -2.61 1.94 -14.61
N GLY A 34 -3.61 2.27 -13.80
CA GLY A 34 -4.98 1.76 -13.91
C GLY A 34 -5.92 2.61 -14.77
N ALA A 35 -5.39 3.48 -15.64
CA ALA A 35 -6.22 4.28 -16.54
C ALA A 35 -7.11 3.39 -17.43
N GLY A 36 -8.34 3.83 -17.69
CA GLY A 36 -9.35 3.03 -18.42
C GLY A 36 -10.00 1.91 -17.59
N GLY A 37 -9.43 1.57 -16.43
CA GLY A 37 -9.96 0.58 -15.50
C GLY A 37 -11.00 1.11 -14.51
N VAL A 38 -11.33 0.29 -13.51
CA VAL A 38 -12.32 0.60 -12.47
C VAL A 38 -11.69 1.48 -11.39
N THR A 39 -12.39 2.54 -11.00
CA THR A 39 -11.99 3.36 -9.84
C THR A 39 -12.63 2.80 -8.57
N VAL A 40 -11.83 2.56 -7.54
CA VAL A 40 -12.27 2.00 -6.26
C VAL A 40 -11.72 2.83 -5.10
N THR A 41 -12.49 2.92 -4.03
CA THR A 41 -12.09 3.57 -2.77
C THR A 41 -12.25 2.53 -1.67
N PRO A 42 -11.18 1.77 -1.32
CA PRO A 42 -11.27 0.78 -0.25
C PRO A 42 -11.67 1.45 1.06
N THR A 43 -12.38 0.71 1.89
CA THR A 43 -12.79 1.10 3.24
C THR A 43 -12.12 0.25 4.30
N THR A 44 -11.66 -0.95 3.94
CA THR A 44 -10.97 -1.90 4.84
C THR A 44 -9.58 -2.28 4.32
N GLN A 45 -8.69 -2.76 5.21
CA GLN A 45 -7.40 -3.33 4.83
C GLN A 45 -7.54 -4.51 3.84
N ALA A 46 -8.58 -5.35 4.03
CA ALA A 46 -8.82 -6.52 3.19
C ALA A 46 -9.22 -6.15 1.76
N GLU A 47 -10.08 -5.13 1.59
CA GLU A 47 -10.40 -4.57 0.28
C GLU A 47 -9.15 -4.01 -0.41
N LEU A 48 -8.32 -3.25 0.34
CA LEU A 48 -7.08 -2.71 -0.20
C LEU A 48 -6.13 -3.84 -0.67
N ILE A 49 -5.93 -4.90 0.13
CA ILE A 49 -5.14 -6.07 -0.28
C ILE A 49 -5.69 -6.67 -1.59
N THR A 50 -7.02 -6.84 -1.67
CA THR A 50 -7.67 -7.43 -2.84
C THR A 50 -7.46 -6.58 -4.08
N TYR A 51 -7.78 -5.28 -4.00
CA TYR A 51 -7.65 -4.36 -5.14
C TYR A 51 -6.21 -4.17 -5.61
N LEU A 52 -5.22 -4.26 -4.71
CA LEU A 52 -3.80 -4.18 -5.10
C LEU A 52 -3.35 -5.44 -5.85
N SER A 53 -3.85 -6.61 -5.43
CA SER A 53 -3.32 -7.91 -5.86
C SER A 53 -4.05 -8.54 -7.04
N ASP A 54 -5.27 -8.10 -7.36
CA ASP A 54 -6.04 -8.68 -8.46
C ASP A 54 -5.50 -8.34 -9.86
N ASN A 55 -5.99 -9.06 -10.86
CA ASN A 55 -5.59 -8.88 -12.26
C ASN A 55 -6.37 -7.76 -13.00
N THR A 56 -7.21 -7.00 -12.30
CA THR A 56 -8.06 -5.96 -12.92
C THR A 56 -7.31 -4.63 -12.95
N ALA A 57 -7.39 -3.90 -14.08
CA ALA A 57 -6.85 -2.55 -14.12
C ALA A 57 -7.65 -1.65 -13.15
N ARG A 58 -6.98 -1.01 -12.19
CA ARG A 58 -7.65 -0.23 -11.14
C ARG A 58 -6.99 1.08 -10.80
N THR A 59 -7.81 2.09 -10.57
CA THR A 59 -7.43 3.29 -9.85
C THR A 59 -7.94 3.20 -8.41
N ILE A 60 -7.03 3.05 -7.46
CA ILE A 60 -7.29 2.83 -6.04
C ILE A 60 -7.06 4.15 -5.31
N ILE A 61 -8.15 4.75 -4.84
CA ILE A 61 -8.12 6.02 -4.14
C ILE A 61 -8.04 5.77 -2.64
N LEU A 62 -6.93 6.17 -2.02
CA LEU A 62 -6.77 6.13 -0.57
C LEU A 62 -7.27 7.46 0.01
N THR A 63 -8.31 7.41 0.84
CA THR A 63 -8.89 8.59 1.51
C THR A 63 -8.50 8.70 2.98
N LYS A 64 -7.83 7.68 3.50
CA LYS A 64 -7.36 7.57 4.89
C LYS A 64 -6.04 6.79 4.96
N ILE A 65 -5.46 6.73 6.16
CA ILE A 65 -4.34 5.84 6.45
C ILE A 65 -4.88 4.42 6.67
N PHE A 66 -4.37 3.47 5.90
CA PHE A 66 -4.55 2.04 6.16
C PHE A 66 -3.40 1.55 7.02
N ASP A 67 -3.67 1.35 8.31
CA ASP A 67 -2.68 0.87 9.26
C ASP A 67 -2.65 -0.66 9.30
N PHE A 68 -1.51 -1.24 8.91
CA PHE A 68 -1.26 -2.67 8.94
C PHE A 68 -0.31 -3.09 10.08
N THR A 69 0.10 -2.16 10.94
CA THR A 69 1.13 -2.39 11.97
C THR A 69 0.88 -3.67 12.76
N SER A 70 -0.33 -3.85 13.30
CA SER A 70 -0.71 -5.07 14.04
C SER A 70 -1.51 -6.08 13.23
N TYR A 71 -1.79 -5.82 11.95
CA TYR A 71 -2.72 -6.62 11.14
C TYR A 71 -2.30 -8.09 10.99
N TYR A 72 -0.99 -8.36 10.93
CA TYR A 72 -0.42 -9.70 10.87
C TYR A 72 0.11 -10.21 12.22
N GLY A 73 -0.28 -9.57 13.32
CA GLY A 73 0.20 -9.88 14.66
C GLY A 73 1.69 -9.57 14.87
N THR A 74 2.27 -10.19 15.89
CA THR A 74 3.67 -10.04 16.27
C THR A 74 4.43 -11.36 16.09
N THR A 75 5.75 -11.25 15.92
CA THR A 75 6.69 -12.37 15.87
C THR A 75 7.80 -12.11 16.87
N SER A 76 8.23 -13.17 17.57
CA SER A 76 9.43 -13.12 18.40
C SER A 76 10.64 -13.60 17.62
N GLY A 77 11.78 -12.93 17.79
CA GLY A 77 13.02 -13.29 17.12
C GLY A 77 14.23 -12.75 17.86
N GLN A 78 15.41 -12.95 17.28
CA GLN A 78 16.65 -12.41 17.81
C GLN A 78 17.01 -11.11 17.08
N ALA A 79 17.62 -10.17 17.81
CA ALA A 79 18.15 -8.93 17.27
C ALA A 79 19.48 -8.57 17.93
N CYS A 80 20.28 -7.73 17.28
CA CYS A 80 21.53 -7.21 17.81
C CYS A 80 21.57 -5.68 17.73
N LYS A 81 22.53 -5.08 18.45
CA LYS A 81 22.77 -3.63 18.47
C LYS A 81 24.13 -3.32 17.83
N PRO A 82 24.22 -3.25 16.49
CA PRO A 82 25.49 -2.96 15.83
C PRO A 82 25.84 -1.47 15.86
N TRP A 83 24.88 -0.59 16.16
CA TRP A 83 25.07 0.86 16.24
C TRP A 83 25.01 1.36 17.68
N SER A 84 25.83 2.37 17.99
CA SER A 84 25.96 2.95 19.34
C SER A 84 25.35 4.35 19.48
N CYS A 85 24.44 4.75 18.58
CA CYS A 85 23.82 6.08 18.60
C CYS A 85 22.94 6.29 19.85
N SER A 86 23.07 7.44 20.50
CA SER A 86 22.25 7.84 21.65
C SER A 86 21.07 8.74 21.22
N PRO A 87 19.92 8.73 21.95
CA PRO A 87 19.65 7.96 23.16
C PRO A 87 19.19 6.51 22.89
N ASN A 88 18.61 6.22 21.72
CA ASN A 88 18.03 4.91 21.41
C ASN A 88 18.56 4.41 20.05
N PRO A 89 19.61 3.57 20.03
CA PRO A 89 20.10 3.02 18.77
C PRO A 89 19.07 2.07 18.19
N GLN A 90 18.91 2.09 16.86
CA GLN A 90 18.12 1.08 16.17
C GLN A 90 18.73 -0.30 16.42
N MET A 91 17.87 -1.32 16.52
CA MET A 91 18.33 -2.72 16.57
C MET A 91 18.18 -3.36 15.19
N LEU A 92 19.12 -4.24 14.86
CA LEU A 92 19.09 -5.04 13.64
C LEU A 92 18.45 -6.40 13.96
N LEU A 93 17.43 -6.79 13.20
CA LEU A 93 16.85 -8.13 13.31
C LEU A 93 17.85 -9.16 12.77
N SER A 94 18.16 -10.18 13.58
CA SER A 94 19.02 -11.31 13.22
C SER A 94 18.25 -12.25 12.30
N THR A 95 18.22 -11.92 11.01
CA THR A 95 17.57 -12.69 9.95
C THR A 95 18.60 -13.47 9.11
N SER A 96 18.14 -14.20 8.09
CA SER A 96 19.01 -14.97 7.19
C SER A 96 19.92 -14.13 6.30
N VAL A 97 19.74 -12.80 6.25
CA VAL A 97 20.63 -11.89 5.48
C VAL A 97 21.88 -11.45 6.26
N GLY A 98 22.02 -11.89 7.51
CA GLY A 98 23.20 -11.66 8.34
C GLY A 98 23.26 -10.29 9.01
N GLY A 99 24.42 -9.97 9.60
CA GLY A 99 24.72 -8.69 10.26
C GLY A 99 24.74 -8.73 11.79
N CYS A 100 24.44 -9.87 12.39
CA CYS A 100 24.45 -10.10 13.85
C CYS A 100 25.40 -11.22 14.29
N GLU A 101 26.27 -11.70 13.41
CA GLU A 101 27.13 -12.87 13.64
C GLU A 101 28.09 -12.65 14.81
N ASN A 102 28.68 -11.46 14.90
CA ASN A 102 29.67 -11.09 15.91
C ASN A 102 29.11 -10.24 17.06
N TYR A 103 27.78 -10.11 17.15
CA TYR A 103 27.12 -9.27 18.14
C TYR A 103 26.30 -10.11 19.13
N THR A 104 26.19 -9.63 20.37
CA THR A 104 25.27 -10.19 21.35
C THR A 104 23.84 -10.13 20.83
N LYS A 105 23.12 -11.25 20.93
CA LYS A 105 21.75 -11.39 20.47
C LYS A 105 20.78 -11.24 21.65
N TYR A 106 19.72 -10.49 21.42
CA TYR A 106 18.64 -10.22 22.36
C TYR A 106 17.34 -10.74 21.78
N ASN A 107 16.47 -11.29 22.64
CA ASN A 107 15.12 -11.63 22.25
C ASN A 107 14.28 -10.36 22.11
N VAL A 108 13.56 -10.25 21.00
CA VAL A 108 12.68 -9.13 20.68
C VAL A 108 11.34 -9.64 20.18
N THR A 109 10.31 -8.85 20.41
CA THR A 109 8.99 -9.02 19.79
C THR A 109 8.76 -7.84 18.87
N TYR A 110 8.36 -8.10 17.63
CA TYR A 110 8.12 -7.06 16.63
C TYR A 110 6.87 -7.37 15.79
N ASN A 111 6.32 -6.35 15.16
CA ASN A 111 5.19 -6.47 14.26
C ASN A 111 5.55 -7.26 13.01
N THR A 112 4.82 -8.35 12.73
CA THR A 112 5.07 -9.24 11.59
C THR A 112 4.88 -8.53 10.25
N ALA A 113 3.96 -7.56 10.20
CA ALA A 113 3.57 -6.85 8.99
C ALA A 113 4.76 -6.19 8.28
N GLY A 114 5.54 -5.38 9.00
CA GLY A 114 6.69 -4.66 8.44
C GLY A 114 7.97 -5.47 8.35
N ALA A 115 8.01 -6.67 8.95
CA ALA A 115 9.20 -7.51 8.98
C ALA A 115 9.21 -8.57 7.88
N SER A 116 8.07 -9.23 7.64
CA SER A 116 8.02 -10.43 6.77
C SER A 116 6.80 -10.47 5.83
N LYS A 117 5.95 -9.44 5.84
CA LYS A 117 4.79 -9.35 4.96
C LYS A 117 4.93 -8.15 4.02
N ASN A 118 4.22 -8.21 2.91
CA ASN A 118 4.16 -7.14 1.93
C ASN A 118 2.77 -7.12 1.30
N LEU A 119 2.31 -5.92 0.91
CA LEU A 119 1.17 -5.78 0.03
C LEU A 119 1.62 -6.02 -1.40
N VAL A 120 1.19 -7.13 -1.99
CA VAL A 120 1.50 -7.46 -3.38
C VAL A 120 0.70 -6.53 -4.30
N VAL A 121 1.39 -5.88 -5.22
CA VAL A 121 0.79 -5.01 -6.23
C VAL A 121 0.94 -5.68 -7.60
N ALA A 122 -0.18 -5.97 -8.24
CA ALA A 122 -0.24 -6.50 -9.59
C ALA A 122 -0.07 -5.40 -10.64
N SER A 123 0.05 -5.78 -11.92
CA SER A 123 0.14 -4.83 -13.02
C SER A 123 -1.11 -3.96 -13.18
N ASN A 124 -0.97 -2.84 -13.90
CA ASN A 124 -2.06 -1.93 -14.28
C ASN A 124 -2.79 -1.31 -13.08
N LYS A 125 -2.03 -0.77 -12.12
CA LYS A 125 -2.55 -0.16 -10.90
C LYS A 125 -2.19 1.32 -10.83
N THR A 126 -3.12 2.15 -10.42
CA THR A 126 -2.86 3.51 -9.95
C THR A 126 -3.25 3.58 -8.48
N ILE A 127 -2.29 3.81 -7.58
CA ILE A 127 -2.54 4.04 -6.16
C ILE A 127 -2.45 5.54 -5.93
N LEU A 128 -3.55 6.16 -5.52
CA LEU A 128 -3.67 7.60 -5.42
C LEU A 128 -4.11 8.03 -4.03
N GLY A 129 -3.21 8.73 -3.32
CA GLY A 129 -3.56 9.40 -2.06
C GLY A 129 -4.43 10.63 -2.30
N GLN A 130 -5.61 10.68 -1.68
CA GLN A 130 -6.52 11.82 -1.70
C GLN A 130 -6.51 12.53 -0.34
N GLY A 131 -6.15 13.82 -0.34
CA GLY A 131 -6.04 14.61 0.89
C GLY A 131 -4.66 14.51 1.55
N SER A 132 -4.53 15.03 2.77
CA SER A 132 -3.27 15.07 3.53
C SER A 132 -3.02 13.83 4.39
N ASN A 133 -4.07 13.03 4.64
CA ASN A 133 -4.05 11.89 5.57
C ASN A 133 -4.32 10.57 4.85
N ALA A 134 -3.76 10.40 3.66
CA ALA A 134 -3.87 9.18 2.86
C ALA A 134 -2.53 8.45 2.82
N GLY A 135 -2.55 7.14 3.05
CA GLY A 135 -1.32 6.36 3.05
C GLY A 135 -1.48 4.94 3.56
N ILE A 136 -0.34 4.27 3.70
CA ILE A 136 -0.22 2.89 4.15
C ILE A 136 0.84 2.87 5.25
N LYS A 137 0.47 2.44 6.45
CA LYS A 137 1.36 2.39 7.63
C LYS A 137 1.66 0.94 8.01
N GLY A 138 2.89 0.69 8.45
CA GLY A 138 3.28 -0.58 9.07
C GLY A 138 3.56 -1.74 8.10
N ILE A 139 3.41 -1.55 6.78
CA ILE A 139 3.73 -2.55 5.75
C ILE A 139 4.20 -1.88 4.45
N GLY A 140 5.08 -2.56 3.72
CA GLY A 140 5.57 -2.12 2.41
C GLY A 140 4.77 -2.67 1.23
N LEU A 141 4.98 -2.08 0.05
CA LEU A 141 4.47 -2.58 -1.23
C LEU A 141 5.52 -3.48 -1.89
N ARG A 142 5.09 -4.58 -2.50
CA ARG A 142 5.95 -5.47 -3.29
C ARG A 142 5.45 -5.57 -4.73
N MET A 143 6.32 -5.20 -5.65
CA MET A 143 6.11 -5.28 -7.10
C MET A 143 7.17 -6.23 -7.66
N ASN A 144 6.76 -7.41 -8.12
CA ASN A 144 7.69 -8.43 -8.65
C ASN A 144 7.17 -8.95 -9.98
N GLY A 145 7.93 -8.76 -11.07
CA GLY A 145 7.53 -9.20 -12.41
C GLY A 145 6.26 -8.53 -12.95
N VAL A 146 5.93 -7.34 -12.44
CA VAL A 146 4.73 -6.57 -12.81
C VAL A 146 5.13 -5.27 -13.50
N THR A 147 4.20 -4.71 -14.27
CA THR A 147 4.45 -3.51 -15.08
C THR A 147 3.26 -2.55 -15.00
N ASN A 148 3.48 -1.32 -15.47
CA ASN A 148 2.45 -0.30 -15.60
C ASN A 148 1.75 0.04 -14.27
N ILE A 149 2.52 0.58 -13.32
CA ILE A 149 2.03 0.96 -11.99
C ILE A 149 2.33 2.44 -11.74
N ILE A 150 1.35 3.18 -11.23
CA ILE A 150 1.50 4.57 -10.76
C ILE A 150 1.20 4.62 -9.27
N ILE A 151 2.08 5.25 -8.49
CA ILE A 151 1.86 5.53 -7.06
C ILE A 151 2.06 7.02 -6.88
N GLN A 152 1.04 7.72 -6.39
CA GLN A 152 1.03 9.18 -6.31
C GLN A 152 0.17 9.68 -5.13
N SER A 153 0.42 10.91 -4.68
CA SER A 153 -0.50 11.65 -3.80
C SER A 153 -0.92 12.97 -4.43
N LYS A 154 -2.18 13.38 -4.20
CA LYS A 154 -2.69 14.69 -4.63
C LYS A 154 -2.22 15.84 -3.73
N LYS A 155 -1.68 15.58 -2.54
CA LYS A 155 -1.08 16.58 -1.63
C LYS A 155 0.22 16.05 -1.02
N ARG A 156 0.96 16.95 -0.34
CA ARG A 156 2.36 16.88 0.13
C ARG A 156 2.78 15.65 0.96
N SER A 157 1.94 14.65 1.16
CA SER A 157 2.21 13.46 1.95
C SER A 157 1.47 12.24 1.39
N PHE A 158 2.19 11.33 0.73
CA PHE A 158 1.84 9.91 0.74
C PHE A 158 2.60 9.31 1.91
N ILE A 159 1.90 8.89 2.95
CA ILE A 159 2.56 8.48 4.20
C ILE A 159 2.85 6.98 4.12
N PHE A 160 4.12 6.64 3.92
CA PHE A 160 4.68 5.34 4.32
C PHE A 160 5.40 5.55 5.65
N THR A 161 4.72 5.30 6.76
CA THR A 161 5.37 5.32 8.08
C THR A 161 5.62 3.91 8.56
N ARG A 162 6.87 3.66 8.94
CA ARG A 162 7.26 2.52 9.78
C ARG A 162 7.37 3.03 11.21
N GLU A 163 6.23 3.27 11.85
CA GLU A 163 6.23 3.51 13.30
C GLU A 163 5.96 2.19 14.01
N GLY A 164 6.96 1.73 14.74
CA GLY A 164 6.92 0.52 15.56
C GLY A 164 8.31 0.29 16.13
N TYR A 165 8.54 0.91 17.29
CA TYR A 165 9.59 0.50 18.23
C TYR A 165 8.91 -0.24 19.37
#